data_AF-A0A7X1PDE0-F1
#
_entry.id   AF-A0A7X1PDE0-F1
#
_cell.length_a   1.000
_cell.length_b   1.000
_cell.length_c   1.000
_cell.angle_alpha   90.00
_cell.angle_beta   90.00
_cell.angle_gamma   90.00
#
_symmetry.space_group_name_H-M   'P 1'
#
loop_
_entity.id
_entity.type
_entity.pdbx_description
1 polymer ?
#
loop_
_entity_poly.entity_id
_entity_poly.type
_entity_poly.pdbx_seq_one_letter_code
_entity_poly.pdbx_strand_id
1 'polypeptide(L)'
;MQKASVTYDQEADILYVRLLDSPVASTHAIDDLRLIDYSEDRAVVGVEFLQVSDGVDLTDLPHRPKVERLIDESGYQIRILA
;
A
#
# COMPACT_ATOMS: atom_id res chain seq x y z
N MET A 1 11.37 4.14 16.52
CA MET A 1 10.71 4.55 15.27
C MET A 1 10.40 3.27 14.52
N GLN A 2 9.13 2.87 14.41
CA GLN A 2 8.81 1.70 13.61
C GLN A 2 8.94 2.09 12.13
N LYS A 3 9.60 1.24 11.35
CA LYS A 3 10.04 1.50 9.97
C LYS A 3 8.87 1.21 9.02
N ALA A 4 8.86 1.85 7.85
CA ALA A 4 7.95 1.47 6.76
C ALA A 4 7.99 -0.05 6.52
N SER A 5 6.84 -0.65 6.24
CA SER A 5 6.67 -2.11 6.17
C SER A 5 5.70 -2.52 5.07
N VAL A 6 5.85 -3.75 4.61
CA VAL A 6 4.90 -4.40 3.69
C VAL A 6 4.39 -5.66 4.36
N THR A 7 3.09 -5.90 4.27
CA THR A 7 2.44 -7.10 4.80
C THR A 7 1.48 -7.63 3.75
N TYR A 8 1.66 -8.90 3.39
CA TYR A 8 0.77 -9.61 2.48
C TYR A 8 -0.09 -10.60 3.25
N ASP A 9 -1.41 -10.38 3.23
CA ASP A 9 -2.40 -11.34 3.68
C ASP A 9 -2.87 -12.17 2.48
N GLN A 10 -2.36 -13.39 2.38
CA GLN A 10 -2.66 -14.28 1.26
C GLN A 10 -4.09 -14.84 1.31
N GLU A 11 -4.70 -14.94 2.50
CA GLU A 11 -6.08 -15.47 2.62
C GLU A 11 -7.09 -14.44 2.12
N ALA A 12 -6.88 -13.17 2.46
CA ALA A 12 -7.71 -12.06 1.98
C ALA A 12 -7.33 -11.57 0.56
N ASP A 13 -6.15 -11.96 0.08
CA ASP A 13 -5.49 -11.45 -1.13
C ASP A 13 -5.29 -9.92 -1.11
N ILE A 14 -4.70 -9.44 -0.01
CA ILE A 14 -4.51 -8.02 0.29
C ILE A 14 -3.05 -7.71 0.62
N LEU A 15 -2.52 -6.61 0.06
CA LEU A 15 -1.18 -6.11 0.34
C LEU A 15 -1.27 -4.73 0.99
N TYR A 16 -0.76 -4.64 2.21
CA TYR A 16 -0.64 -3.40 2.96
C TYR A 16 0.79 -2.85 2.83
N VAL A 17 0.92 -1.63 2.33
CA VAL A 17 2.19 -0.89 2.27
C VAL A 17 2.13 0.29 3.23
N ARG A 18 2.75 0.15 4.41
CA ARG A 18 2.78 1.20 5.43
C ARG A 18 3.96 2.15 5.23
N LEU A 19 3.67 3.43 5.07
CA LEU A 19 4.66 4.49 4.79
C LEU A 19 5.05 5.31 6.03
N LEU A 20 4.11 5.47 6.98
CA LEU A 20 4.29 6.22 8.22
C LEU A 20 3.81 5.42 9.45
N ASP A 21 4.51 5.60 10.56
CA ASP A 21 4.13 5.09 11.89
C ASP A 21 3.18 6.09 12.56
N SER A 22 1.98 6.24 11.99
CA SER A 22 0.92 7.12 12.50
C SER A 22 -0.42 6.39 12.47
N PRO A 23 -1.38 6.75 13.34
CA PRO A 23 -2.72 6.20 13.30
C PRO A 23 -3.42 6.53 11.97
N VAL A 24 -4.21 5.58 11.47
CA VAL A 24 -5.13 5.83 10.35
C VAL A 24 -6.36 6.53 10.91
N ALA A 25 -6.67 7.71 10.39
CA ALA A 25 -7.87 8.48 10.74
C ALA A 25 -8.99 8.30 9.71
N SER A 26 -8.62 8.10 8.43
CA SER A 26 -9.57 7.87 7.35
C SER A 26 -8.92 7.09 6.21
N THR A 27 -9.74 6.36 5.46
CA THR A 27 -9.33 5.59 4.28
C THR A 27 -10.13 6.08 3.08
N HIS A 28 -9.48 6.27 1.94
CA HIS A 28 -10.10 6.71 0.70
C HIS A 28 -9.79 5.71 -0.42
N ALA A 29 -10.84 5.20 -1.06
CA ALA A 29 -10.69 4.40 -2.27
C ALA A 29 -10.36 5.32 -3.45
N ILE A 30 -9.24 5.06 -4.12
CA ILE A 30 -8.94 5.65 -5.44
C ILE A 30 -9.85 4.99 -6.49
N ASP A 31 -10.00 3.68 -6.37
CA ASP A 31 -10.89 2.80 -7.12
C ASP A 31 -11.20 1.54 -6.29
N ASP A 32 -11.82 0.55 -6.93
CA ASP A 32 -12.26 -0.69 -6.27
C ASP A 32 -11.11 -1.57 -5.76
N LEU A 33 -9.86 -1.34 -6.20
CA LEU A 33 -8.70 -2.19 -5.88
C LEU A 33 -7.65 -1.48 -5.03
N ARG A 34 -7.73 -0.15 -4.88
CA ARG A 34 -6.67 0.66 -4.27
C ARG A 34 -7.23 1.65 -3.28
N LEU A 35 -6.74 1.57 -2.05
CA LEU A 35 -7.13 2.45 -0.96
C LEU A 35 -5.92 3.19 -0.40
N ILE A 36 -6.10 4.45 -0.03
CA ILE A 36 -5.11 5.28 0.64
C ILE A 36 -5.57 5.55 2.06
N ASP A 37 -4.70 5.23 3.02
CA ASP A 37 -4.89 5.58 4.41
C ASP A 37 -4.27 6.94 4.72
N TYR A 38 -5.04 7.79 5.41
CA TYR A 38 -4.62 9.12 5.84
C TYR A 38 -4.64 9.25 7.36
N SER A 39 -3.67 9.99 7.89
CA SER A 39 -3.68 10.46 9.27
C SER A 39 -4.65 11.63 9.46
N GLU A 40 -4.85 12.05 10.71
CA GLU A 40 -5.68 13.21 11.05
C GLU A 40 -5.20 14.50 10.36
N ASP A 41 -3.88 14.66 10.20
CA ASP A 41 -3.25 15.78 9.49
C ASP A 41 -3.26 15.64 7.96
N ARG A 42 -3.95 14.63 7.43
CA ARG A 42 -4.01 14.28 5.98
C ARG A 42 -2.66 13.85 5.38
N ALA A 43 -1.74 13.34 6.19
CA ALA A 43 -0.54 12.68 5.68
C ALA A 43 -0.86 11.24 5.25
N VAL A 44 -0.22 10.75 4.18
CA VAL A 44 -0.42 9.37 3.71
C VAL A 44 0.26 8.38 4.65
N VAL A 45 -0.52 7.58 5.36
CA VAL A 45 -0.07 6.56 6.30
C VAL A 45 0.33 5.29 5.57
N GLY A 46 -0.44 4.89 4.57
CA GLY A 46 -0.22 3.67 3.82
C GLY A 46 -1.11 3.56 2.59
N VAL A 47 -0.88 2.50 1.82
CA VAL A 47 -1.68 2.10 0.66
C VAL A 47 -2.08 0.64 0.85
N GLU A 48 -3.32 0.32 0.58
CA GLU A 48 -3.87 -1.04 0.56
C GLU A 48 -4.24 -1.41 -0.87
N PHE A 49 -3.82 -2.60 -1.29
CA PHE A 49 -4.17 -3.18 -2.58
C PHE A 49 -5.00 -4.44 -2.36
N LEU A 50 -6.10 -4.57 -3.09
CA LEU A 50 -6.95 -5.76 -3.12
C LEU A 50 -6.68 -6.56 -4.40
N GLN A 51 -7.01 -7.86 -4.37
CA GLN A 51 -6.83 -8.79 -5.50
C GLN A 51 -5.37 -8.82 -6.00
N VAL A 52 -4.44 -8.80 -5.06
CA VAL A 52 -3.00 -8.60 -5.33
C VAL A 52 -2.40 -9.73 -6.15
N SER A 53 -2.99 -10.92 -6.11
CA SER A 53 -2.62 -12.04 -6.97
C SER A 53 -2.78 -11.73 -8.47
N ASP A 54 -3.67 -10.81 -8.84
CA ASP A 54 -3.83 -10.28 -10.20
C ASP A 54 -2.81 -9.16 -10.54
N GLY A 55 -2.02 -8.74 -9.57
CA GLY A 55 -1.02 -7.68 -9.67
C GLY A 55 -1.53 -6.34 -9.14
N VAL A 56 -0.59 -5.41 -8.95
CA VAL A 56 -0.86 -4.10 -8.36
C VAL A 56 -0.57 -2.98 -9.34
N ASP A 57 -1.53 -2.07 -9.52
CA ASP A 57 -1.34 -0.85 -10.31
C ASP A 57 -0.88 0.31 -9.41
N LEU A 58 0.33 0.82 -9.68
CA LEU A 58 0.91 1.93 -8.93
C LEU A 58 0.66 3.31 -9.57
N THR A 59 -0.12 3.37 -10.65
CA THR A 59 -0.44 4.61 -11.37
C THR A 59 -1.14 5.61 -10.46
N ASP A 60 -0.70 6.87 -10.51
CA ASP A 60 -1.23 8.00 -9.74
C ASP A 60 -1.20 7.84 -8.20
N LEU A 61 -0.50 6.84 -7.67
CA LEU A 61 -0.34 6.68 -6.24
C LEU A 61 0.56 7.77 -5.63
N PRO A 62 0.18 8.31 -4.45
CA PRO A 62 1.11 9.14 -3.69
C PRO A 62 2.34 8.32 -3.31
N HIS A 63 3.51 8.95 -3.36
CA HIS A 63 4.78 8.30 -3.04
C HIS A 63 5.07 7.02 -3.84
N ARG A 64 4.54 6.87 -5.07
CA ARG A 64 4.76 5.70 -5.96
C ARG A 64 6.19 5.12 -5.90
N PRO A 65 7.28 5.90 -6.07
CA PRO A 65 8.63 5.32 -6.06
C PRO A 65 9.02 4.67 -4.72
N LYS A 66 8.47 5.15 -3.60
CA LYS A 66 8.69 4.56 -2.27
C LYS A 66 7.86 3.30 -2.10
N VAL A 67 6.61 3.29 -2.58
CA VAL A 67 5.73 2.11 -2.55
C VAL A 67 6.34 0.97 -3.37
N GLU A 68 6.72 1.25 -4.62
CA GLU A 68 7.38 0.30 -5.52
C GLU A 68 8.62 -0.33 -4.87
N ARG A 69 9.55 0.50 -4.38
CA ARG A 69 10.74 0.01 -3.68
C ARG A 69 10.41 -0.88 -2.47
N LEU A 70 9.41 -0.52 -1.68
CA LEU A 70 9.03 -1.30 -0.50
C LEU A 70 8.45 -2.67 -0.89
N ILE A 71 7.68 -2.73 -1.97
CA ILE A 71 7.16 -4.00 -2.51
C ILE A 71 8.33 -4.87 -2.99
N ASP A 72 9.26 -4.32 -3.76
CA ASP A 72 10.44 -5.04 -4.25
C ASP A 72 11.32 -5.57 -3.10
N GLU A 73 11.50 -4.76 -2.04
CA GLU A 73 12.30 -5.12 -0.87
C GLU A 73 11.57 -6.06 0.11
N SER A 74 10.26 -6.30 -0.07
CA SER A 74 9.44 -7.09 0.87
C SER A 74 9.73 -8.59 0.83
N GLY A 75 10.28 -9.08 -0.28
CA GLY A 75 10.46 -10.51 -0.54
C GLY A 75 9.18 -11.23 -1.00
N TYR A 76 8.04 -10.55 -1.08
CA TYR A 76 6.82 -11.10 -1.68
C TYR A 76 6.90 -11.07 -3.20
N GLN A 77 6.39 -12.12 -3.85
CA GLN A 77 6.35 -12.22 -5.31
C GLN A 77 5.12 -11.50 -5.86
N ILE A 78 5.05 -10.18 -5.69
CA ILE A 78 3.95 -9.35 -6.19
C ILE A 78 4.28 -8.83 -7.59
N ARG A 79 3.34 -8.97 -8.53
CA ARG A 79 3.48 -8.40 -9.88
C ARG A 79 3.04 -6.94 -9.88
N ILE A 80 3.94 -6.03 -10.21
CA ILE A 80 3.59 -4.62 -10.47
C ILE A 80 3.14 -4.48 -11.92
N LEU A 81 1.99 -3.84 -12.13
CA LEU A 81 1.42 -3.53 -13.43
C LEU A 81 2.00 -2.20 -13.95
N ALA A 82 2.22 -2.12 -15.26
CA ALA A 82 2.89 -0.99 -15.93
C ALA A 82 1.93 0.15 -16.28
#